data_AF-A0A8X8X8R7-F1
#
_entry.id   AF-A0A8X8X8R7-F1
#
_cell.length_a   1.000
_cell.length_b   1.000
_cell.length_c   1.000
_cell.angle_alpha   90.00
_cell.angle_beta   90.00
_cell.angle_gamma   90.00
#
_symmetry.space_group_name_H-M   'P 1'
#
loop_
_entity.id
_entity.type
_entity.pdbx_description
1 polymer ?
#
loop_
_entity_poly.entity_id
_entity_poly.type
_entity_poly.pdbx_seq_one_letter_code
_entity_poly.pdbx_strand_id
1 'polypeptide(L)'
;MKNQDLLFSNRPQLSVASRLVYNNRDVAFAPYGEYWRQGRSICVLHLLSNKRVQSYRGVREEETSLMVDKIRMLGASSKPVNLSDVIYAMTNDVISRAVLGNKYGAESDFKETFTEFGVLLGIFPLWEYIPCLRWMRRFDRLDKRVERGVKKMDRFLESVIQEHRVRERREGVGGELDFVDILLDFQRENASRAPIEDDTIKAIVLDMIGSKDEIDEQDLEKMPYLKAVLKESLRLHSSLPLLIPRELNQDTRVLGYDVASGTRVMINVLAIARDPSLWKNPEEYRTERFLEMSIDIRSLNFELTPFGAGRRGCPSYTFSEAEDEIALAKLIHKFDFKLPNGAKVKELDVSESSGLSIHKKYHLLVVATSHAL
;
A
#
# COMPACT_ATOMS: atom_id res chain seq x y z
N MET A 1 -5.11 -21.94 7.40
CA MET A 1 -5.59 -21.26 6.17
C MET A 1 -5.08 -21.88 4.87
N LYS A 2 -3.77 -22.03 4.60
CA LYS A 2 -3.25 -22.56 3.30
C LYS A 2 -4.04 -23.77 2.72
N ASN A 3 -4.37 -24.74 3.56
CA ASN A 3 -5.04 -25.98 3.16
C ASN A 3 -6.59 -25.92 3.19
N GLN A 4 -7.18 -24.79 3.61
CA GLN A 4 -8.61 -24.61 3.88
C GLN A 4 -9.12 -23.22 3.42
N ASP A 5 -8.40 -22.53 2.54
CA ASP A 5 -8.61 -21.09 2.26
C ASP A 5 -10.04 -20.74 1.78
N LEU A 6 -10.72 -21.67 1.10
CA LEU A 6 -12.12 -21.49 0.72
C LEU A 6 -13.04 -21.33 1.95
N LEU A 7 -12.76 -22.00 3.07
CA LEU A 7 -13.58 -21.94 4.27
C LEU A 7 -13.43 -20.59 4.99
N PHE A 8 -12.20 -20.06 4.98
CA PHE A 8 -11.85 -18.75 5.53
C PHE A 8 -11.98 -17.62 4.49
N SER A 9 -12.76 -17.82 3.42
CA SER A 9 -12.87 -16.85 2.33
C SER A 9 -13.96 -15.79 2.54
N ASN A 10 -14.84 -15.98 3.54
CA ASN A 10 -15.90 -15.04 3.88
C ASN A 10 -15.41 -13.84 4.72
N ARG A 11 -16.30 -12.85 4.88
CA ARG A 11 -16.09 -11.60 5.60
C ARG A 11 -17.23 -11.39 6.59
N PRO A 12 -16.95 -10.98 7.84
CA PRO A 12 -18.00 -10.71 8.81
C PRO A 12 -18.82 -9.47 8.43
N GLN A 13 -20.11 -9.51 8.71
CA GLN A 13 -21.03 -8.39 8.50
C GLN A 13 -20.85 -7.32 9.58
N LEU A 14 -19.90 -6.39 9.37
CA LEU A 14 -19.65 -5.23 10.24
C LEU A 14 -20.67 -4.11 9.96
N SER A 15 -21.33 -3.55 10.99
CA SER A 15 -22.45 -2.62 10.75
C SER A 15 -22.03 -1.24 10.26
N VAL A 16 -20.81 -0.81 10.59
CA VAL A 16 -20.22 0.45 10.11
C VAL A 16 -19.73 0.29 8.68
N ALA A 17 -18.92 -0.75 8.41
CA ALA A 17 -18.38 -0.99 7.07
C ALA A 17 -19.49 -1.20 6.05
N SER A 18 -20.50 -2.04 6.34
CA SER A 18 -21.58 -2.30 5.38
C SER A 18 -22.29 -1.05 4.88
N ARG A 19 -22.48 -0.03 5.74
CA ARG A 19 -23.08 1.25 5.36
C ARG A 19 -22.15 2.11 4.51
N LEU A 20 -20.83 2.02 4.72
CA LEU A 20 -19.81 2.77 3.98
C LEU A 20 -19.55 2.16 2.58
N VAL A 21 -19.57 0.84 2.46
CA VAL A 21 -19.26 0.11 1.22
C VAL A 21 -20.50 -0.50 0.55
N TYR A 22 -21.55 0.33 0.39
CA TYR A 22 -22.74 0.02 -0.41
C TYR A 22 -23.44 -1.32 -0.07
N ASN A 23 -23.61 -1.59 1.23
CA ASN A 23 -24.10 -2.85 1.79
C ASN A 23 -23.19 -4.06 1.46
N ASN A 24 -21.88 -3.92 1.68
CA ASN A 24 -20.85 -4.91 1.38
C ASN A 24 -20.91 -5.39 -0.09
N ARG A 25 -20.94 -4.42 -1.02
CA ARG A 25 -20.87 -4.67 -2.48
C ARG A 25 -19.48 -4.44 -3.08
N ASP A 26 -18.53 -3.98 -2.28
CA ASP A 26 -17.13 -3.82 -2.66
C ASP A 26 -16.36 -5.16 -2.67
N VAL A 27 -15.17 -5.18 -3.28
CA VAL A 27 -14.34 -6.40 -3.37
C VAL A 27 -13.68 -6.80 -2.04
N ALA A 28 -13.53 -5.87 -1.08
CA ALA A 28 -12.87 -6.14 0.19
C ALA A 28 -13.82 -6.80 1.22
N PHE A 29 -15.03 -6.28 1.40
CA PHE A 29 -16.00 -6.75 2.40
C PHE A 29 -17.14 -7.62 1.86
N ALA A 30 -17.41 -7.68 0.55
CA ALA A 30 -18.48 -8.55 0.02
C ALA A 30 -18.32 -10.02 0.43
N PRO A 31 -19.43 -10.75 0.73
CA PRO A 31 -19.41 -12.20 0.96
C PRO A 31 -18.77 -12.96 -0.20
N TYR A 32 -18.14 -14.10 0.10
CA TYR A 32 -17.55 -14.93 -0.95
C TYR A 32 -18.65 -15.63 -1.75
N GLY A 33 -18.61 -15.47 -3.06
CA GLY A 33 -19.63 -16.01 -3.96
C GLY A 33 -19.33 -15.69 -5.41
N GLU A 34 -20.31 -15.86 -6.28
CA GLU A 34 -20.18 -15.52 -7.70
C GLU A 34 -19.97 -14.01 -7.91
N TYR A 35 -20.80 -13.18 -7.30
CA TYR A 35 -20.69 -11.71 -7.34
C TYR A 35 -19.28 -11.22 -6.99
N TRP A 36 -18.73 -11.66 -5.86
CA TRP A 36 -17.38 -11.29 -5.45
C TRP A 36 -16.30 -11.81 -6.42
N ARG A 37 -16.46 -13.02 -6.98
CA ARG A 37 -15.52 -13.56 -7.99
C ARG A 37 -15.53 -12.71 -9.26
N GLN A 38 -16.71 -12.33 -9.75
CA GLN A 38 -16.87 -11.45 -10.90
C GLN A 38 -16.25 -10.06 -10.62
N GLY A 39 -16.60 -9.41 -9.51
CA GLY A 39 -16.06 -8.10 -9.11
C GLY A 39 -14.53 -8.11 -8.96
N ARG A 40 -13.97 -9.10 -8.27
CA ARG A 40 -12.51 -9.27 -8.17
C ARG A 40 -11.88 -9.50 -9.54
N SER A 41 -12.48 -10.32 -10.39
CA SER A 41 -11.97 -10.59 -11.74
C SER A 41 -11.93 -9.30 -12.58
N ILE A 42 -12.95 -8.45 -12.48
CA ILE A 42 -12.99 -7.16 -13.18
C ILE A 42 -11.84 -6.25 -12.70
N CYS A 43 -11.68 -6.06 -11.39
CA CYS A 43 -10.59 -5.25 -10.85
C CYS A 43 -9.21 -5.80 -11.22
N VAL A 44 -9.00 -7.12 -11.11
CA VAL A 44 -7.72 -7.75 -11.42
C VAL A 44 -7.42 -7.71 -12.92
N LEU A 45 -8.38 -7.94 -13.82
CA LEU A 45 -8.10 -7.95 -15.26
C LEU A 45 -7.90 -6.52 -15.81
N HIS A 46 -8.81 -5.59 -15.48
CA HIS A 46 -8.88 -4.29 -16.15
C HIS A 46 -8.11 -3.15 -15.45
N LEU A 47 -7.75 -3.31 -14.17
CA LEU A 47 -7.03 -2.28 -13.40
C LEU A 47 -5.69 -2.79 -12.83
N LEU A 48 -5.67 -3.98 -12.23
CA LEU A 48 -4.58 -4.45 -11.38
C LEU A 48 -3.76 -5.61 -11.97
N SER A 49 -3.94 -5.92 -13.27
CA SER A 49 -3.11 -6.91 -13.97
C SER A 49 -1.76 -6.30 -14.27
N ASN A 50 -0.68 -7.11 -14.33
CA ASN A 50 0.68 -6.60 -14.54
C ASN A 50 0.77 -5.68 -15.78
N LYS A 51 0.10 -6.02 -16.88
CA LYS A 51 0.03 -5.18 -18.09
C LYS A 51 -0.67 -3.83 -17.84
N ARG A 52 -1.72 -3.79 -17.01
CA ARG A 52 -2.42 -2.54 -16.66
C ARG A 52 -1.62 -1.72 -15.65
N VAL A 53 -1.04 -2.33 -14.61
CA VAL A 53 -0.13 -1.68 -13.68
C VAL A 53 1.04 -1.01 -14.41
N GLN A 54 1.65 -1.71 -15.38
CA GLN A 54 2.70 -1.16 -16.24
C GLN A 54 2.18 -0.02 -17.14
N SER A 55 0.94 -0.06 -17.64
CA SER A 55 0.37 1.06 -18.40
C SER A 55 0.17 2.36 -17.59
N TYR A 56 0.21 2.29 -16.26
CA TYR A 56 0.18 3.47 -15.37
C TYR A 56 1.58 3.99 -14.99
N ARG A 57 2.67 3.42 -15.54
CA ARG A 57 4.05 3.83 -15.26
C ARG A 57 4.30 5.32 -15.45
N GLY A 58 3.94 5.87 -16.62
CA GLY A 58 4.12 7.30 -16.89
C GLY A 58 3.34 8.22 -15.93
N VAL A 59 2.22 7.74 -15.36
CA VAL A 59 1.49 8.46 -14.31
C VAL A 59 2.28 8.48 -13.00
N ARG A 60 2.80 7.32 -12.57
CA ARG A 60 3.63 7.23 -11.35
C ARG A 60 4.91 8.06 -11.47
N GLU A 61 5.60 7.96 -12.60
CA GLU A 61 6.83 8.73 -12.86
C GLU A 61 6.58 10.24 -12.84
N GLU A 62 5.48 10.73 -13.46
CA GLU A 62 5.08 12.14 -13.45
C GLU A 62 4.74 12.64 -12.02
N GLU A 63 3.84 11.96 -11.29
CA GLU A 63 3.49 12.41 -9.93
C GLU A 63 4.68 12.35 -8.97
N THR A 64 5.58 11.37 -9.15
CA THR A 64 6.78 11.27 -8.32
C THR A 64 7.78 12.38 -8.64
N SER A 65 7.93 12.81 -9.90
CA SER A 65 8.71 14.00 -10.24
C SER A 65 8.07 15.28 -9.70
N LEU A 66 6.74 15.43 -9.78
CA LEU A 66 6.02 16.56 -9.16
C LEU A 66 6.17 16.58 -7.63
N MET A 67 6.21 15.41 -6.98
CA MET A 67 6.52 15.27 -5.56
C MET A 67 7.95 15.76 -5.24
N VAL A 68 8.95 15.35 -6.04
CA VAL A 68 10.34 15.84 -5.93
C VAL A 68 10.40 17.36 -6.05
N ASP A 69 9.79 17.94 -7.09
CA ASP A 69 9.81 19.40 -7.27
C ASP A 69 9.09 20.16 -6.15
N LYS A 70 7.99 19.60 -5.62
CA LYS A 70 7.31 20.15 -4.43
C LYS A 70 8.22 20.13 -3.19
N ILE A 71 8.99 19.06 -2.96
CA ILE A 71 9.97 18.99 -1.87
C ILE A 71 11.09 19.99 -2.09
N ARG A 72 11.61 20.12 -3.31
CA ARG A 72 12.66 21.08 -3.69
C ARG A 72 12.22 22.53 -3.43
N MET A 73 11.01 22.90 -3.87
CA MET A 73 10.44 24.24 -3.63
C MET A 73 10.23 24.54 -2.14
N LEU A 74 9.73 23.58 -1.37
CA LEU A 74 9.52 23.78 0.09
C LEU A 74 10.87 23.83 0.83
N GLY A 75 11.81 22.95 0.49
CA GLY A 75 13.15 22.85 1.07
C GLY A 75 14.04 24.06 0.81
N ALA A 76 13.88 24.73 -0.35
CA ALA A 76 14.59 25.98 -0.66
C ALA A 76 14.39 27.09 0.39
N SER A 77 13.28 27.05 1.15
CA SER A 77 13.02 27.99 2.25
C SER A 77 13.72 27.65 3.57
N SER A 78 14.50 26.56 3.63
CA SER A 78 15.12 25.97 4.84
C SER A 78 14.13 25.62 5.96
N LYS A 79 12.82 25.54 5.66
CA LYS A 79 11.77 25.16 6.60
C LYS A 79 11.56 23.64 6.61
N PRO A 80 11.11 23.06 7.73
CA PRO A 80 10.67 21.66 7.78
C PRO A 80 9.56 21.37 6.77
N VAL A 81 9.78 20.37 5.91
CA VAL A 81 8.82 19.82 4.96
C VAL A 81 8.03 18.71 5.66
N ASN A 82 6.70 18.74 5.56
CA ASN A 82 5.86 17.63 5.98
C ASN A 82 5.85 16.55 4.90
N LEU A 83 6.78 15.60 5.00
CA LEU A 83 6.94 14.53 4.02
C LEU A 83 5.74 13.58 4.00
N SER A 84 5.10 13.34 5.15
CA SER A 84 3.87 12.53 5.23
C SER A 84 2.73 13.12 4.40
N ASP A 85 2.52 14.44 4.43
CA ASP A 85 1.49 15.09 3.62
C ASP A 85 1.83 15.13 2.12
N VAL A 86 3.11 15.23 1.80
CA VAL A 86 3.59 15.25 0.41
C VAL A 86 3.46 13.88 -0.25
N ILE A 87 3.90 12.81 0.43
CA ILE A 87 3.71 11.43 -0.04
C ILE A 87 2.22 11.09 -0.13
N TYR A 88 1.42 11.44 0.90
CA TYR A 88 -0.03 11.21 0.86
C TYR A 88 -0.70 11.86 -0.34
N ALA A 89 -0.33 13.10 -0.70
CA ALA A 89 -0.89 13.77 -1.89
C ALA A 89 -0.50 13.03 -3.18
N MET A 90 0.80 12.70 -3.34
CA MET A 90 1.33 11.96 -4.50
C MET A 90 0.59 10.63 -4.71
N THR A 91 0.48 9.81 -3.67
CA THR A 91 -0.24 8.52 -3.73
C THR A 91 -1.70 8.68 -4.11
N ASN A 92 -2.38 9.69 -3.58
CA ASN A 92 -3.77 9.95 -3.94
C ASN A 92 -3.92 10.44 -5.38
N ASP A 93 -2.99 11.24 -5.91
CA ASP A 93 -3.00 11.66 -7.32
C ASP A 93 -2.68 10.50 -8.27
N VAL A 94 -1.72 9.62 -7.94
CA VAL A 94 -1.43 8.38 -8.67
C VAL A 94 -2.67 7.46 -8.73
N ILE A 95 -3.27 7.17 -7.58
CA ILE A 95 -4.46 6.30 -7.50
C ILE A 95 -5.65 6.96 -8.22
N SER A 96 -5.87 8.27 -8.03
CA SER A 96 -6.96 8.99 -8.68
C SER A 96 -6.81 9.00 -10.19
N ARG A 97 -5.60 9.20 -10.74
CA ARG A 97 -5.38 9.13 -12.18
C ARG A 97 -5.53 7.71 -12.73
N ALA A 98 -5.10 6.70 -11.98
CA ALA A 98 -5.22 5.31 -12.42
C ALA A 98 -6.67 4.79 -12.43
N VAL A 99 -7.49 5.21 -11.46
CA VAL A 99 -8.86 4.73 -11.23
C VAL A 99 -9.94 5.67 -11.79
N LEU A 100 -9.74 6.99 -11.65
CA LEU A 100 -10.67 8.07 -11.97
C LEU A 100 -10.17 8.98 -13.11
N GLY A 101 -9.03 8.67 -13.75
CA GLY A 101 -8.53 9.40 -14.93
C GLY A 101 -8.14 10.87 -14.73
N ASN A 102 -8.20 11.39 -13.49
CA ASN A 102 -8.01 12.80 -13.09
C ASN A 102 -7.28 12.91 -11.74
N LYS A 103 -6.73 14.08 -11.41
CA LYS A 103 -6.07 14.38 -10.12
C LYS A 103 -7.07 14.96 -9.11
N TYR A 104 -7.04 14.49 -7.86
CA TYR A 104 -7.87 15.00 -6.75
C TYR A 104 -7.14 15.01 -5.40
N GLY A 105 -5.94 14.43 -5.29
CA GLY A 105 -5.22 14.22 -4.02
C GLY A 105 -4.76 15.50 -3.31
N ALA A 106 -4.58 16.59 -4.07
CA ALA A 106 -4.30 17.92 -3.54
C ALA A 106 -5.54 18.68 -3.02
N GLU A 107 -6.76 18.22 -3.33
CA GLU A 107 -7.98 18.90 -2.89
C GLU A 107 -8.26 18.63 -1.40
N SER A 108 -8.47 19.69 -0.62
CA SER A 108 -8.70 19.60 0.82
C SER A 108 -9.97 18.79 1.14
N ASP A 109 -11.03 18.94 0.35
CA ASP A 109 -12.29 18.22 0.53
C ASP A 109 -12.13 16.72 0.24
N PHE A 110 -11.37 16.35 -0.80
CA PHE A 110 -11.02 14.97 -1.11
C PHE A 110 -10.20 14.32 0.02
N LYS A 111 -9.10 14.97 0.43
CA LYS A 111 -8.25 14.48 1.53
C LYS A 111 -9.03 14.27 2.82
N GLU A 112 -9.87 15.23 3.22
CA GLU A 112 -10.72 15.10 4.41
C GLU A 112 -11.72 13.94 4.25
N THR A 113 -12.36 13.81 3.09
CA THR A 113 -13.35 12.75 2.82
C THR A 113 -12.74 11.35 2.94
N PHE A 114 -11.58 11.11 2.30
CA PHE A 114 -10.92 9.81 2.34
C PHE A 114 -10.31 9.51 3.72
N THR A 115 -9.79 10.52 4.42
CA THR A 115 -9.30 10.36 5.80
C THR A 115 -10.43 9.95 6.75
N GLU A 116 -11.55 10.68 6.73
CA GLU A 116 -12.72 10.35 7.56
C GLU A 116 -13.32 8.98 7.20
N PHE A 117 -13.37 8.62 5.90
CA PHE A 117 -13.83 7.32 5.46
C PHE A 117 -12.95 6.17 5.98
N GLY A 118 -11.62 6.32 5.92
CA GLY A 118 -10.67 5.36 6.47
C GLY A 118 -10.77 5.22 7.99
N VAL A 119 -10.94 6.34 8.71
CA VAL A 119 -11.18 6.34 10.17
C VAL A 119 -12.47 5.60 10.49
N LEU A 120 -13.57 5.88 9.80
CA LEU A 120 -14.86 5.23 10.02
C LEU A 120 -14.82 3.72 9.76
N LEU A 121 -14.11 3.25 8.72
CA LEU A 121 -13.87 1.82 8.48
C LEU A 121 -13.07 1.14 9.60
N GLY A 122 -12.27 1.90 10.36
CA GLY A 122 -11.54 1.45 11.53
C GLY A 122 -12.33 1.42 12.84
N ILE A 123 -13.59 1.87 12.85
CA ILE A 123 -14.41 1.88 14.08
C ILE A 123 -15.07 0.52 14.28
N PHE A 124 -14.65 -0.14 15.37
CA PHE A 124 -15.19 -1.41 15.85
C PHE A 124 -15.97 -1.19 17.14
N PRO A 125 -17.28 -0.86 17.08
CA PRO A 125 -18.02 -0.47 18.26
C PRO A 125 -18.23 -1.65 19.22
N LEU A 126 -17.90 -1.47 20.50
CA LEU A 126 -17.90 -2.54 21.52
C LEU A 126 -19.24 -3.29 21.63
N TRP A 127 -20.36 -2.64 21.35
CA TRP A 127 -21.69 -3.23 21.42
C TRP A 127 -22.02 -4.21 20.28
N GLU A 128 -21.19 -4.30 19.23
CA GLU A 128 -21.25 -5.39 18.25
C GLU A 128 -20.62 -6.68 18.79
N TYR A 129 -19.65 -6.56 19.71
CA TYR A 129 -18.92 -7.70 20.29
C TYR A 129 -19.52 -8.16 21.61
N ILE A 130 -20.12 -7.24 22.37
CA ILE A 130 -20.64 -7.47 23.71
C ILE A 130 -22.15 -7.19 23.70
N PRO A 131 -23.02 -8.22 23.57
CA PRO A 131 -24.45 -8.03 23.35
C PRO A 131 -25.16 -7.22 24.45
N CYS A 132 -24.73 -7.32 25.71
CA CYS A 132 -25.31 -6.55 26.82
C CYS A 132 -25.02 -5.04 26.75
N LEU A 133 -24.11 -4.60 25.86
CA LEU A 133 -23.78 -3.18 25.65
C LEU A 133 -24.56 -2.54 24.49
N ARG A 134 -25.48 -3.25 23.82
CA ARG A 134 -26.30 -2.73 22.69
C ARG A 134 -27.05 -1.42 22.98
N TRP A 135 -27.34 -1.13 24.24
CA TRP A 135 -27.95 0.13 24.65
C TRP A 135 -27.03 1.36 24.43
N MET A 136 -25.70 1.18 24.44
CA MET A 136 -24.74 2.28 24.24
C MET A 136 -24.83 2.91 22.84
N ARG A 137 -25.29 2.15 21.83
CA ARG A 137 -25.51 2.64 20.47
C ARG A 137 -26.39 3.91 20.44
N ARG A 138 -27.34 4.04 21.37
CA ARG A 138 -28.23 5.22 21.47
C ARG A 138 -27.46 6.53 21.73
N PHE A 139 -26.29 6.45 22.35
CA PHE A 139 -25.54 7.60 22.84
C PHE A 139 -24.35 7.99 21.96
N ASP A 140 -23.75 7.04 21.23
CA ASP A 140 -22.42 7.20 20.63
C ASP A 140 -22.32 8.21 19.46
N ARG A 141 -23.45 8.72 18.94
CA ARG A 141 -23.55 9.60 17.75
C ARG A 141 -22.94 9.02 16.45
N LEU A 142 -22.29 7.86 16.50
CA LEU A 142 -21.61 7.18 15.40
C LEU A 142 -22.53 6.98 14.19
N ASP A 143 -23.80 6.61 14.39
CA ASP A 143 -24.77 6.47 13.30
C ASP A 143 -24.87 7.74 12.43
N LYS A 144 -24.86 8.93 13.06
CA LYS A 144 -24.85 10.24 12.37
C LYS A 144 -23.48 10.62 11.78
N ARG A 145 -22.38 10.09 12.32
CA ARG A 145 -21.03 10.28 11.76
C ARG A 145 -20.88 9.46 10.48
N VAL A 146 -21.28 8.18 10.52
CA VAL A 146 -21.34 7.28 9.37
C VAL A 146 -22.24 7.83 8.26
N GLU A 147 -23.47 8.28 8.57
CA GLU A 147 -24.36 8.89 7.57
C GLU A 147 -23.77 10.11 6.87
N ARG A 148 -23.00 10.95 7.58
CA ARG A 148 -22.31 12.09 6.98
C ARG A 148 -21.15 11.64 6.10
N GLY A 149 -20.36 10.66 6.54
CA GLY A 149 -19.27 10.06 5.75
C GLY A 149 -19.79 9.45 4.44
N VAL A 150 -20.84 8.62 4.51
CA VAL A 150 -21.51 8.04 3.33
C VAL A 150 -21.98 9.13 2.37
N LYS A 151 -22.73 10.14 2.86
CA LYS A 151 -23.21 11.25 2.02
C LYS A 151 -22.10 12.14 1.45
N LYS A 152 -20.90 12.15 2.04
CA LYS A 152 -19.75 12.88 1.50
C LYS A 152 -19.09 12.09 0.37
N MET A 153 -18.79 10.82 0.61
CA MET A 153 -18.21 9.91 -0.39
C MET A 153 -19.13 9.70 -1.61
N ASP A 154 -20.43 9.51 -1.39
CA ASP A 154 -21.41 9.25 -2.45
C ASP A 154 -21.57 10.42 -3.41
N ARG A 155 -21.62 11.67 -2.88
CA ARG A 155 -21.61 12.89 -3.70
C ARG A 155 -20.33 13.04 -4.51
N PHE A 156 -19.17 12.69 -3.94
CA PHE A 156 -17.90 12.71 -4.66
C PHE A 156 -17.91 11.71 -5.82
N LEU A 157 -18.23 10.44 -5.56
CA LEU A 157 -18.24 9.39 -6.57
C LEU A 157 -19.26 9.66 -7.70
N GLU A 158 -20.45 10.17 -7.38
CA GLU A 158 -21.44 10.54 -8.40
C GLU A 158 -20.92 11.69 -9.29
N SER A 159 -20.22 12.69 -8.72
CA SER A 159 -19.67 13.79 -9.52
C SER A 159 -18.63 13.32 -10.55
N VAL A 160 -17.74 12.40 -10.15
CA VAL A 160 -16.75 11.77 -11.02
C VAL A 160 -17.43 10.92 -12.11
N ILE A 161 -18.43 10.10 -11.76
CA ILE A 161 -19.17 9.27 -12.72
C ILE A 161 -19.85 10.13 -13.80
N GLN A 162 -20.40 11.28 -13.43
CA GLN A 162 -21.02 12.20 -14.39
C GLN A 162 -20.00 12.90 -15.30
N GLU A 163 -18.81 13.22 -14.80
CA GLU A 163 -17.72 13.78 -15.60
C GLU A 163 -17.28 12.81 -16.73
N HIS A 164 -17.04 11.53 -16.39
CA HIS A 164 -16.64 10.53 -17.37
C HIS A 164 -17.69 10.29 -18.47
N ARG A 165 -18.98 10.29 -18.12
CA ARG A 165 -20.09 10.16 -19.08
C ARG A 165 -20.13 11.31 -20.11
N VAL A 166 -19.56 12.47 -19.80
CA VAL A 166 -19.42 13.58 -20.75
C VAL A 166 -18.18 13.39 -21.64
N ARG A 167 -17.09 12.85 -21.08
CA ARG A 167 -15.79 12.66 -21.75
C ARG A 167 -15.77 11.52 -22.78
N GLU A 168 -16.39 10.37 -22.50
CA GLU A 168 -16.38 9.18 -23.39
C GLU A 168 -16.94 9.43 -24.81
N ARG A 169 -17.72 10.51 -25.00
CA ARG A 169 -18.29 10.88 -26.30
C ARG A 169 -17.29 11.50 -27.29
N ARG A 170 -15.98 11.56 -26.99
CA ARG A 170 -15.03 12.44 -27.71
C ARG A 170 -13.83 11.78 -28.43
N GLU A 171 -13.20 10.72 -27.90
CA GLU A 171 -11.84 10.32 -28.33
C GLU A 171 -11.60 8.79 -28.39
N GLY A 172 -10.77 8.30 -29.33
CA GLY A 172 -10.39 6.88 -29.50
C GLY A 172 -9.00 6.69 -30.13
N VAL A 173 -8.29 5.59 -29.82
CA VAL A 173 -6.81 5.48 -30.00
C VAL A 173 -6.31 4.04 -30.32
N GLY A 174 -5.21 3.95 -31.08
CA GLY A 174 -4.17 2.90 -31.08
C GLY A 174 -2.86 3.51 -31.63
N GLY A 175 -1.64 2.98 -31.50
CA GLY A 175 -1.08 1.80 -30.79
C GLY A 175 0.27 1.42 -31.44
N GLU A 176 1.30 0.94 -30.71
CA GLU A 176 2.53 0.37 -31.32
C GLU A 176 3.42 -0.46 -30.35
N LEU A 177 4.49 -1.06 -30.88
CA LEU A 177 5.38 -2.08 -30.30
C LEU A 177 6.83 -1.84 -30.81
N ASP A 178 7.93 -2.31 -30.22
CA ASP A 178 8.16 -3.11 -29.00
C ASP A 178 9.48 -2.70 -28.29
N PHE A 179 10.06 -3.55 -27.43
CA PHE A 179 11.35 -3.39 -26.76
C PHE A 179 12.18 -4.70 -26.69
N VAL A 180 11.56 -5.85 -27.00
CA VAL A 180 12.21 -7.19 -26.96
C VAL A 180 13.36 -7.31 -27.97
N ASP A 181 13.31 -6.63 -29.11
CA ASP A 181 14.35 -6.66 -30.14
C ASP A 181 15.72 -6.14 -29.65
N ILE A 182 15.72 -5.27 -28.64
CA ILE A 182 16.94 -4.63 -28.09
C ILE A 182 17.59 -5.50 -26.99
N LEU A 183 16.79 -6.31 -26.28
CA LEU A 183 17.26 -7.10 -25.13
C LEU A 183 17.91 -8.43 -25.52
N LEU A 184 17.74 -8.89 -26.75
CA LEU A 184 18.34 -10.15 -27.23
C LEU A 184 19.84 -10.03 -27.55
N ASP A 185 20.33 -8.84 -27.88
CA ASP A 185 21.74 -8.63 -28.28
C ASP A 185 22.72 -8.55 -27.10
N PHE A 186 22.27 -8.15 -25.90
CA PHE A 186 23.17 -7.88 -24.77
C PHE A 186 23.53 -9.11 -23.93
N GLN A 187 22.95 -10.29 -24.20
CA GLN A 187 23.09 -11.48 -23.34
C GLN A 187 24.28 -12.40 -23.71
N ARG A 188 25.23 -11.93 -24.53
CA ARG A 188 26.35 -12.74 -25.02
C ARG A 188 27.71 -12.51 -24.36
N GLU A 189 27.88 -11.48 -23.53
CA GLU A 189 29.19 -11.16 -22.96
C GLU A 189 29.25 -11.29 -21.42
N ASN A 190 30.22 -12.09 -20.99
CA ASN A 190 30.83 -12.17 -19.66
C ASN A 190 30.13 -13.00 -18.56
N ALA A 191 30.58 -14.26 -18.49
CA ALA A 191 30.43 -15.14 -17.33
C ALA A 191 31.53 -14.88 -16.26
N SER A 192 31.40 -15.55 -15.11
CA SER A 192 32.41 -15.80 -14.04
C SER A 192 32.60 -14.80 -12.87
N ARG A 193 31.65 -14.87 -11.92
CA ARG A 193 31.73 -14.80 -10.42
C ARG A 193 33.06 -14.49 -9.68
N ALA A 194 32.97 -13.60 -8.67
CA ALA A 194 33.53 -13.72 -7.29
C ALA A 194 32.84 -12.69 -6.33
N PRO A 195 33.02 -12.71 -4.98
CA PRO A 195 32.14 -12.00 -4.02
C PRO A 195 32.53 -10.52 -3.74
N ILE A 196 31.64 -9.78 -3.07
CA ILE A 196 31.53 -8.31 -3.03
C ILE A 196 31.57 -7.79 -1.57
N GLU A 197 32.36 -6.75 -1.27
CA GLU A 197 32.38 -6.01 0.01
C GLU A 197 31.57 -4.71 -0.05
N ASP A 198 31.30 -4.06 1.09
CA ASP A 198 30.40 -2.89 1.22
C ASP A 198 30.76 -1.69 0.33
N ASP A 199 32.05 -1.44 0.08
CA ASP A 199 32.48 -0.38 -0.84
C ASP A 199 32.27 -0.77 -2.31
N THR A 200 32.25 -2.07 -2.62
CA THR A 200 31.82 -2.58 -3.92
C THR A 200 30.30 -2.49 -4.09
N ILE A 201 29.50 -2.60 -3.01
CA ILE A 201 28.06 -2.31 -3.07
C ILE A 201 27.82 -0.83 -3.42
N LYS A 202 28.56 0.10 -2.81
CA LYS A 202 28.48 1.54 -3.14
C LYS A 202 28.90 1.81 -4.58
N ALA A 203 29.98 1.17 -5.06
CA ALA A 203 30.43 1.28 -6.44
C ALA A 203 29.40 0.73 -7.43
N ILE A 204 28.79 -0.44 -7.17
CA ILE A 204 27.73 -1.02 -8.01
C ILE A 204 26.49 -0.12 -8.04
N VAL A 205 26.12 0.51 -6.92
CA VAL A 205 25.02 1.50 -6.90
C VAL A 205 25.39 2.75 -7.72
N LEU A 206 26.65 3.19 -7.72
CA LEU A 206 27.11 4.32 -8.51
C LEU A 206 27.16 3.99 -10.02
N ASP A 207 27.68 2.83 -10.39
CA ASP A 207 27.79 2.35 -11.78
C ASP A 207 26.42 2.00 -12.39
N MET A 208 25.46 1.54 -11.58
CA MET A 208 24.07 1.31 -12.00
C MET A 208 23.26 2.62 -12.13
N ILE A 209 23.72 3.73 -11.55
CA ILE A 209 23.08 5.07 -11.58
C ILE A 209 23.96 6.03 -12.41
N GLY A 210 24.60 5.53 -13.47
CA GLY A 210 25.46 6.32 -14.37
C GLY A 210 24.73 7.49 -15.04
N SER A 211 24.88 8.69 -14.47
CA SER A 211 24.51 10.01 -15.00
C SER A 211 23.15 10.08 -15.73
N LYS A 212 22.09 9.54 -15.13
CA LYS A 212 20.72 9.75 -15.57
C LYS A 212 20.06 10.73 -14.61
N ASP A 213 19.67 11.90 -15.10
CA ASP A 213 19.08 12.94 -14.26
C ASP A 213 17.77 12.48 -13.60
N GLU A 214 17.05 11.49 -14.15
CA GLU A 214 15.83 10.93 -13.56
C GLU A 214 15.88 9.40 -13.52
N ILE A 215 15.58 8.82 -12.36
CA ILE A 215 15.29 7.38 -12.20
C ILE A 215 13.92 7.08 -12.82
N ASP A 216 13.82 5.96 -13.54
CA ASP A 216 12.55 5.46 -14.07
C ASP A 216 12.26 4.03 -13.59
N GLU A 217 11.06 3.50 -13.83
CA GLU A 217 10.67 2.18 -13.30
C GLU A 217 11.48 0.99 -13.84
N GLN A 218 12.18 1.10 -14.97
CA GLN A 218 13.07 0.02 -15.45
C GLN A 218 14.34 -0.06 -14.61
N ASP A 219 14.80 1.05 -14.04
CA ASP A 219 15.98 1.09 -13.18
C ASP A 219 15.74 0.34 -11.86
N LEU A 220 14.48 0.22 -11.41
CA LEU A 220 14.09 -0.45 -10.16
C LEU A 220 14.38 -1.95 -10.13
N GLU A 221 14.37 -2.64 -11.28
CA GLU A 221 14.74 -4.06 -11.35
C GLU A 221 16.17 -4.31 -10.84
N LYS A 222 17.04 -3.30 -10.96
CA LYS A 222 18.45 -3.32 -10.56
C LYS A 222 18.69 -2.87 -9.11
N MET A 223 17.63 -2.60 -8.33
CA MET A 223 17.73 -2.04 -6.97
C MET A 223 17.32 -3.06 -5.87
N PRO A 224 17.99 -4.22 -5.71
CA PRO A 224 17.57 -5.24 -4.74
C PRO A 224 17.60 -4.75 -3.28
N TYR A 225 18.50 -3.82 -2.96
CA TYR A 225 18.58 -3.23 -1.61
C TYR A 225 17.37 -2.34 -1.29
N LEU A 226 16.87 -1.56 -2.27
CA LEU A 226 15.64 -0.77 -2.12
C LEU A 226 14.44 -1.68 -1.81
N LYS A 227 14.34 -2.80 -2.54
CA LYS A 227 13.28 -3.80 -2.33
C LYS A 227 13.40 -4.47 -0.97
N ALA A 228 14.62 -4.74 -0.50
CA ALA A 228 14.87 -5.23 0.86
C ALA A 228 14.45 -4.21 1.94
N VAL A 229 14.72 -2.91 1.74
CA VAL A 229 14.26 -1.82 2.63
C VAL A 229 12.73 -1.78 2.71
N LEU A 230 12.02 -1.88 1.57
CA LEU A 230 10.56 -1.93 1.56
C LEU A 230 10.03 -3.17 2.30
N LYS A 231 10.63 -4.35 2.07
CA LYS A 231 10.26 -5.60 2.78
C LYS A 231 10.46 -5.50 4.30
N GLU A 232 11.58 -4.96 4.77
CA GLU A 232 11.85 -4.80 6.21
C GLU A 232 10.94 -3.75 6.85
N SER A 233 10.63 -2.67 6.12
CA SER A 233 9.65 -1.67 6.53
C SER A 233 8.25 -2.28 6.68
N LEU A 234 7.80 -3.09 5.70
CA LEU A 234 6.50 -3.78 5.75
C LEU A 234 6.46 -4.91 6.80
N ARG A 235 7.60 -5.52 7.15
CA ARG A 235 7.71 -6.50 8.24
C ARG A 235 7.49 -5.84 9.60
N LEU A 236 8.17 -4.73 9.88
CA LEU A 236 8.10 -4.05 11.17
C LEU A 236 6.85 -3.17 11.32
N HIS A 237 6.44 -2.50 10.24
CA HIS A 237 5.39 -1.48 10.22
C HIS A 237 4.28 -1.81 9.20
N SER A 238 3.73 -3.03 9.29
CA SER A 238 2.65 -3.47 8.43
C SER A 238 1.38 -2.62 8.64
N SER A 239 0.95 -1.87 7.63
CA SER A 239 -0.20 -0.95 7.73
C SER A 239 -1.51 -1.63 8.11
N LEU A 240 -1.67 -2.93 7.89
CA LEU A 240 -2.85 -3.71 8.27
C LEU A 240 -2.46 -4.84 9.26
N PRO A 241 -2.12 -4.53 10.53
CA PRO A 241 -1.46 -5.47 11.44
C PRO A 241 -2.30 -6.73 11.78
N LEU A 242 -3.62 -6.65 11.65
CA LEU A 242 -4.56 -7.77 11.85
C LEU A 242 -5.22 -8.28 10.54
N LEU A 243 -4.82 -7.69 9.40
CA LEU A 243 -5.51 -7.72 8.11
C LEU A 243 -7.00 -7.36 8.20
N ILE A 244 -7.72 -7.44 7.08
CA ILE A 244 -9.19 -7.41 7.13
C ILE A 244 -9.67 -8.77 7.68
N PRO A 245 -10.57 -8.82 8.69
CA PRO A 245 -11.07 -10.06 9.27
C PRO A 245 -11.67 -11.03 8.25
N ARG A 246 -11.48 -12.34 8.48
CA ARG A 246 -12.22 -13.41 7.81
C ARG A 246 -13.40 -13.85 8.67
N GLU A 247 -14.34 -14.55 8.06
CA GLU A 247 -15.38 -15.32 8.74
C GLU A 247 -15.38 -16.74 8.18
N LEU A 248 -15.55 -17.73 9.07
CA LEU A 248 -15.61 -19.14 8.70
C LEU A 248 -17.02 -19.50 8.20
N ASN A 249 -17.13 -20.19 7.07
CA ASN A 249 -18.41 -20.51 6.43
C ASN A 249 -19.06 -21.84 6.86
N GLN A 250 -18.31 -22.74 7.48
CA GLN A 250 -18.76 -24.06 7.94
C GLN A 250 -17.91 -24.54 9.12
N ASP A 251 -18.44 -25.42 9.95
CA ASP A 251 -17.68 -26.04 11.05
C ASP A 251 -16.44 -26.76 10.50
N THR A 252 -15.30 -26.62 11.18
CA THR A 252 -14.05 -27.25 10.76
C THR A 252 -13.10 -27.49 11.94
N ARG A 253 -11.99 -28.19 11.67
CA ARG A 253 -10.90 -28.34 12.64
C ARG A 253 -9.65 -27.60 12.18
N VAL A 254 -9.05 -26.84 13.11
CA VAL A 254 -7.83 -26.06 12.91
C VAL A 254 -6.84 -26.45 14.00
N LEU A 255 -5.69 -27.01 13.62
CA LEU A 255 -4.64 -27.47 14.57
C LEU A 255 -5.18 -28.39 15.68
N GLY A 256 -6.21 -29.20 15.38
CA GLY A 256 -6.86 -30.11 16.33
C GLY A 256 -8.05 -29.51 17.09
N TYR A 257 -8.24 -28.18 17.09
CA TYR A 257 -9.37 -27.52 17.72
C TYR A 257 -10.59 -27.48 16.80
N ASP A 258 -11.77 -27.74 17.34
CA ASP A 258 -13.05 -27.55 16.64
C ASP A 258 -13.42 -26.06 16.60
N VAL A 259 -13.78 -25.57 15.41
CA VAL A 259 -14.09 -24.15 15.15
C VAL A 259 -15.42 -24.08 14.43
N ALA A 260 -16.41 -23.42 15.05
CA ALA A 260 -17.77 -23.32 14.53
C ALA A 260 -17.90 -22.29 13.38
N SER A 261 -18.85 -22.54 12.48
CA SER A 261 -19.27 -21.58 11.46
C SER A 261 -19.65 -20.22 12.05
N GLY A 262 -19.43 -19.15 11.31
CA GLY A 262 -19.57 -17.77 11.78
C GLY A 262 -18.43 -17.29 12.69
N THR A 263 -17.44 -18.13 13.03
CA THR A 263 -16.26 -17.68 13.78
C THR A 263 -15.49 -16.63 12.99
N ARG A 264 -15.30 -15.45 13.58
CA ARG A 264 -14.46 -14.39 13.06
C ARG A 264 -12.99 -14.71 13.30
N VAL A 265 -12.16 -14.61 12.26
CA VAL A 265 -10.72 -14.88 12.32
C VAL A 265 -9.95 -13.61 11.98
N MET A 266 -9.09 -13.17 12.90
CA MET A 266 -8.12 -12.09 12.68
C MET A 266 -6.75 -12.71 12.42
N ILE A 267 -5.96 -12.11 11.54
CA ILE A 267 -4.66 -12.64 11.12
C ILE A 267 -3.61 -11.64 11.59
N ASN A 268 -3.00 -11.89 12.75
CA ASN A 268 -2.03 -10.98 13.35
C ASN A 268 -0.68 -11.08 12.61
N VAL A 269 -0.59 -10.44 11.45
CA VAL A 269 0.63 -10.42 10.63
C VAL A 269 1.76 -9.69 11.33
N LEU A 270 1.46 -8.71 12.20
CA LEU A 270 2.47 -8.02 13.00
C LEU A 270 3.15 -8.97 14.00
N ALA A 271 2.38 -9.83 14.67
CA ALA A 271 2.94 -10.84 15.57
C ALA A 271 3.76 -11.90 14.80
N ILE A 272 3.28 -12.37 13.64
CA ILE A 272 4.03 -13.32 12.80
C ILE A 272 5.35 -12.69 12.32
N ALA A 273 5.30 -11.43 11.88
CA ALA A 273 6.45 -10.68 11.38
C ALA A 273 7.50 -10.35 12.45
N ARG A 274 7.14 -10.49 13.75
CA ARG A 274 8.01 -10.26 14.92
C ARG A 274 8.21 -11.52 15.76
N ASP A 275 7.81 -12.70 15.28
CA ASP A 275 7.96 -13.95 16.01
C ASP A 275 9.45 -14.36 16.06
N PRO A 276 10.09 -14.48 17.25
CA PRO A 276 11.50 -14.85 17.37
C PRO A 276 11.80 -16.28 16.93
N SER A 277 10.78 -17.14 16.76
CA SER A 277 10.94 -18.48 16.17
C SER A 277 11.02 -18.47 14.64
N LEU A 278 10.55 -17.38 13.99
CA LEU A 278 10.61 -17.18 12.54
C LEU A 278 11.71 -16.19 12.13
N TRP A 279 12.00 -15.19 12.97
CA TRP A 279 12.89 -14.08 12.65
C TRP A 279 14.00 -13.92 13.70
N LYS A 280 15.26 -14.06 13.27
CA LYS A 280 16.42 -13.68 14.10
C LYS A 280 16.40 -12.16 14.35
N ASN A 281 16.52 -11.76 15.61
CA ASN A 281 16.41 -10.37 16.07
C ASN A 281 15.14 -9.68 15.49
N PRO A 282 13.94 -10.06 15.93
CA PRO A 282 12.69 -9.64 15.28
C PRO A 282 12.41 -8.14 15.41
N GLU A 283 12.76 -7.50 16.52
CA GLU A 283 12.55 -6.06 16.73
C GLU A 283 13.65 -5.18 16.08
N GLU A 284 14.71 -5.79 15.52
CA GLU A 284 15.80 -5.06 14.86
C GLU A 284 15.44 -4.80 13.40
N TYR A 285 15.54 -3.54 12.96
CA TYR A 285 15.46 -3.16 11.55
C TYR A 285 16.79 -3.55 10.87
N ARG A 286 16.78 -4.68 10.16
CA ARG A 286 17.96 -5.28 9.50
C ARG A 286 17.59 -5.65 8.06
N THR A 287 17.87 -4.75 7.12
CA THR A 287 17.59 -4.89 5.69
C THR A 287 18.21 -6.14 5.08
N GLU A 288 19.42 -6.50 5.52
CA GLU A 288 20.27 -7.53 4.94
C GLU A 288 19.60 -8.92 4.96
N ARG A 289 18.66 -9.14 5.90
CA ARG A 289 17.87 -10.39 5.95
C ARG A 289 17.15 -10.68 4.62
N PHE A 290 16.72 -9.65 3.88
CA PHE A 290 16.03 -9.82 2.59
C PHE A 290 16.97 -9.86 1.38
N LEU A 291 18.28 -9.70 1.59
CA LEU A 291 19.32 -10.02 0.61
C LEU A 291 19.75 -11.50 0.75
N GLU A 292 19.82 -11.98 2.00
CA GLU A 292 20.15 -13.36 2.36
C GLU A 292 18.99 -14.34 2.10
N MET A 293 17.74 -13.92 2.31
CA MET A 293 16.56 -14.77 2.25
C MET A 293 15.74 -14.57 0.97
N SER A 294 15.41 -15.67 0.29
CA SER A 294 14.46 -15.67 -0.84
C SER A 294 12.99 -15.57 -0.39
N ILE A 295 12.69 -14.68 0.57
CA ILE A 295 11.32 -14.38 1.00
C ILE A 295 10.71 -13.33 0.09
N ASP A 296 9.49 -13.62 -0.34
CA ASP A 296 8.65 -12.74 -1.12
C ASP A 296 7.49 -12.17 -0.29
N ILE A 297 7.01 -10.97 -0.65
CA ILE A 297 5.77 -10.40 -0.12
C ILE A 297 4.53 -10.97 -0.83
N ARG A 298 4.72 -11.64 -1.97
CA ARG A 298 3.72 -12.48 -2.62
C ARG A 298 3.28 -13.59 -1.65
N SER A 299 1.99 -13.92 -1.72
CA SER A 299 1.23 -14.80 -0.80
C SER A 299 1.67 -16.28 -0.64
N LEU A 300 2.92 -16.62 -0.94
CA LEU A 300 3.50 -17.96 -0.85
C LEU A 300 4.34 -18.17 0.41
N ASN A 301 5.00 -17.11 0.90
CA ASN A 301 5.69 -17.07 2.20
C ASN A 301 4.69 -16.62 3.28
N PHE A 302 4.48 -17.45 4.30
CA PHE A 302 3.52 -17.13 5.37
C PHE A 302 4.16 -16.34 6.52
N GLU A 303 5.50 -16.32 6.54
CA GLU A 303 6.36 -15.59 7.46
C GLU A 303 6.24 -14.06 7.27
N LEU A 304 5.95 -13.61 6.03
CA LEU A 304 5.78 -12.22 5.66
C LEU A 304 4.54 -12.06 4.76
N THR A 305 3.40 -11.69 5.34
CA THR A 305 2.13 -11.52 4.58
C THR A 305 1.47 -10.14 4.76
N PRO A 306 2.18 -9.01 4.56
CA PRO A 306 1.62 -7.66 4.74
C PRO A 306 0.40 -7.39 3.85
N PHE A 307 0.34 -8.02 2.66
CA PHE A 307 -0.78 -7.95 1.72
C PHE A 307 -1.80 -9.10 1.88
N GLY A 308 -1.63 -9.96 2.89
CA GLY A 308 -2.41 -11.17 3.10
C GLY A 308 -2.19 -12.25 2.04
N ALA A 309 -2.94 -13.35 2.17
CA ALA A 309 -2.77 -14.53 1.32
C ALA A 309 -4.08 -15.22 0.92
N GLY A 310 -3.98 -16.11 -0.07
CA GLY A 310 -5.10 -16.89 -0.61
C GLY A 310 -6.11 -16.03 -1.39
N ARG A 311 -7.36 -16.50 -1.48
CA ARG A 311 -8.43 -15.87 -2.28
C ARG A 311 -8.69 -14.40 -1.93
N ARG A 312 -8.40 -13.98 -0.70
CA ARG A 312 -8.56 -12.59 -0.21
C ARG A 312 -7.24 -11.84 -0.05
N GLY A 313 -6.13 -12.31 -0.61
CA GLY A 313 -4.91 -11.51 -0.72
C GLY A 313 -5.16 -10.22 -1.51
N CYS A 314 -4.42 -9.15 -1.20
CA CYS A 314 -4.59 -7.84 -1.83
C CYS A 314 -4.46 -7.96 -3.36
N PRO A 315 -5.45 -7.52 -4.15
CA PRO A 315 -5.32 -7.54 -5.61
C PRO A 315 -4.37 -6.46 -6.13
N SER A 316 -4.11 -5.41 -5.33
CA SER A 316 -3.33 -4.22 -5.74
C SER A 316 -1.85 -4.27 -5.37
N TYR A 317 -1.32 -5.40 -4.86
CA TYR A 317 0.04 -5.45 -4.31
C TYR A 317 1.12 -5.01 -5.31
N THR A 318 1.01 -5.40 -6.59
CA THR A 318 1.94 -4.99 -7.66
C THR A 318 1.86 -3.52 -7.99
N PHE A 319 0.69 -2.88 -7.79
CA PHE A 319 0.53 -1.44 -7.98
C PHE A 319 1.22 -0.67 -6.85
N SER A 320 0.97 -1.08 -5.60
CA SER A 320 1.64 -0.50 -4.43
C SER A 320 3.15 -0.71 -4.46
N GLU A 321 3.62 -1.91 -4.80
CA GLU A 321 5.06 -2.22 -4.92
C GLU A 321 5.76 -1.31 -5.94
N ALA A 322 5.19 -1.14 -7.14
CA ALA A 322 5.75 -0.25 -8.16
C ALA A 322 5.74 1.24 -7.73
N GLU A 323 4.70 1.68 -7.01
CA GLU A 323 4.59 3.05 -6.48
C GLU A 323 5.56 3.33 -5.34
N ASP A 324 5.64 2.42 -4.35
CA ASP A 324 6.54 2.52 -3.20
C ASP A 324 8.02 2.50 -3.66
N GLU A 325 8.36 1.65 -4.63
CA GLU A 325 9.70 1.58 -5.20
C GLU A 325 10.11 2.88 -5.92
N ILE A 326 9.31 3.38 -6.88
CA ILE A 326 9.69 4.61 -7.62
C ILE A 326 9.71 5.84 -6.70
N ALA A 327 8.78 5.93 -5.75
CA ALA A 327 8.71 7.02 -4.80
C ALA A 327 9.93 7.05 -3.88
N LEU A 328 10.28 5.91 -3.27
CA LEU A 328 11.44 5.82 -2.39
C LEU A 328 12.74 6.05 -3.16
N ALA A 329 12.89 5.46 -4.36
CA ALA A 329 14.07 5.65 -5.20
C ALA A 329 14.31 7.13 -5.56
N LYS A 330 13.27 7.85 -6.05
CA LYS A 330 13.41 9.28 -6.36
C LYS A 330 13.68 10.13 -5.11
N LEU A 331 13.09 9.81 -3.96
CA LEU A 331 13.35 10.54 -2.71
C LEU A 331 14.82 10.44 -2.28
N ILE A 332 15.38 9.22 -2.19
CA ILE A 332 16.76 9.01 -1.72
C ILE A 332 17.81 9.47 -2.74
N HIS A 333 17.48 9.46 -4.04
CA HIS A 333 18.37 9.89 -5.11
C HIS A 333 18.46 11.42 -5.24
N LYS A 334 17.42 12.16 -4.83
CA LYS A 334 17.35 13.62 -4.99
C LYS A 334 17.66 14.41 -3.73
N PHE A 335 17.55 13.81 -2.55
CA PHE A 335 17.62 14.55 -1.29
C PHE A 335 18.37 13.83 -0.17
N ASP A 336 19.21 14.58 0.54
CA ASP A 336 19.60 14.28 1.90
C ASP A 336 18.50 14.78 2.86
N PHE A 337 18.02 13.90 3.75
CA PHE A 337 17.03 14.25 4.78
C PHE A 337 17.67 14.34 6.16
N LYS A 338 17.40 15.45 6.86
CA LYS A 338 17.77 15.65 8.27
C LYS A 338 16.51 15.95 9.09
N LEU A 339 16.51 15.61 10.38
CA LEU A 339 15.43 16.05 11.26
C LEU A 339 15.57 17.56 11.58
N PRO A 340 14.47 18.28 11.79
CA PRO A 340 14.49 19.67 12.24
C PRO A 340 15.30 19.87 13.51
N ASN A 341 15.84 21.08 13.68
CA ASN A 341 16.56 21.52 14.88
C ASN A 341 17.79 20.67 15.28
N GLY A 342 18.32 19.85 14.36
CA GLY A 342 19.49 18.99 14.62
C GLY A 342 19.19 17.73 15.43
N ALA A 343 17.91 17.36 15.57
CA ALA A 343 17.52 16.12 16.26
C ALA A 343 18.12 14.87 15.58
N LYS A 344 18.38 13.83 16.37
CA LYS A 344 18.98 12.57 15.89
C LYS A 344 17.92 11.59 15.46
N VAL A 345 18.22 10.70 14.52
CA VAL A 345 17.28 9.65 14.03
C VAL A 345 16.72 8.79 15.18
N LYS A 346 17.50 8.55 16.24
CA LYS A 346 17.07 7.82 17.46
C LYS A 346 16.01 8.57 18.30
N GLU A 347 15.81 9.86 18.05
CA GLU A 347 14.82 10.72 18.72
C GLU A 347 13.52 10.84 17.89
N LEU A 348 13.46 10.23 16.71
CA LEU A 348 12.26 10.22 15.86
C LEU A 348 11.17 9.35 16.48
N ASP A 349 10.07 9.97 16.89
CA ASP A 349 8.89 9.27 17.40
C ASP A 349 8.22 8.44 16.28
N VAL A 350 8.47 7.13 16.27
CA VAL A 350 7.87 6.15 15.33
C VAL A 350 6.57 5.54 15.85
N SER A 351 5.90 6.15 16.84
CA SER A 351 4.60 5.67 17.31
C SER A 351 3.54 5.67 16.21
N GLU A 352 2.65 4.68 16.28
CA GLU A 352 1.63 4.40 15.27
C GLU A 352 0.24 4.86 15.74
N SER A 353 -0.61 5.21 14.78
CA SER A 353 -2.02 5.50 14.99
C SER A 353 -2.82 4.21 15.20
N SER A 354 -4.05 4.34 15.72
CA SER A 354 -4.97 3.21 15.91
C SER A 354 -6.09 3.25 14.87
N GLY A 355 -6.42 2.09 14.29
CA GLY A 355 -7.49 1.97 13.30
C GLY A 355 -7.44 0.63 12.55
N LEU A 356 -8.20 0.51 11.47
CA LEU A 356 -8.07 -0.61 10.52
C LEU A 356 -6.73 -0.55 9.78
N SER A 357 -6.32 0.67 9.38
CA SER A 357 -5.00 0.97 8.83
C SER A 357 -4.21 1.80 9.84
N ILE A 358 -2.99 1.36 10.16
CA ILE A 358 -2.04 2.07 11.01
C ILE A 358 -1.05 2.85 10.15
N HIS A 359 -0.63 4.00 10.67
CA HIS A 359 0.36 4.89 10.05
C HIS A 359 1.07 5.66 11.16
N LYS A 360 2.18 6.34 10.84
CA LYS A 360 2.90 7.19 11.79
C LYS A 360 1.94 8.20 12.45
N LYS A 361 1.85 8.19 13.78
CA LYS A 361 0.89 8.97 14.58
C LYS A 361 1.08 10.49 14.45
N TYR A 362 2.31 10.92 14.22
CA TYR A 362 2.70 12.31 14.02
C TYR A 362 3.38 12.45 12.65
N HIS A 363 3.11 13.54 11.94
CA HIS A 363 3.70 13.79 10.62
C HIS A 363 5.23 13.73 10.64
N LEU A 364 5.82 13.12 9.61
CA LEU A 364 7.26 13.12 9.39
C LEU A 364 7.70 14.49 8.87
N LEU A 365 8.25 15.32 9.76
CA LEU A 365 8.86 16.59 9.42
C LEU A 365 10.35 16.41 9.18
N VAL A 366 10.85 16.88 8.03
CA VAL A 366 12.26 16.77 7.62
C VAL A 366 12.76 18.06 6.99
N VAL A 367 14.04 18.37 7.14
CA VAL A 367 14.75 19.35 6.32
C VAL A 367 15.39 18.58 5.17
N ALA A 368 14.88 18.81 3.95
CA ALA A 368 15.39 18.19 2.74
C ALA A 368 16.45 19.10 2.08
N THR A 369 17.64 18.56 1.83
CA THR A 369 18.70 19.23 1.06
C THR A 369 18.78 18.57 -0.30
N SER A 370 18.49 19.30 -1.38
CA SER A 370 18.65 18.76 -2.74
C SER A 370 20.12 18.43 -2.97
N HIS A 371 20.41 17.28 -3.57
CA HIS A 371 21.70 17.07 -4.20
C HIS A 371 21.89 18.15 -5.29
N ALA A 372 23.12 18.61 -5.46
CA ALA A 372 23.48 19.50 -6.56
C ALA A 372 23.46 18.72 -7.88
N LEU A 373 22.98 19.39 -8.94
CA LEU A 373 23.17 18.96 -10.33
C LEU A 373 24.62 19.28 -10.76
#